data_AF-V6LBM7-F1
#
_entry.id   AF-V6LBM7-F1
#
_cell.length_a   1.000
_cell.length_b   1.000
_cell.length_c   1.000
_cell.angle_alpha   90.00
_cell.angle_beta   90.00
_cell.angle_gamma   90.00
#
_symmetry.space_group_name_H-M   'P 1'
#
loop_
_entity.id
_entity.type
_entity.pdbx_description
1 polymer ?
#
loop_
_entity_poly.entity_id
_entity_poly.type
_entity_poly.pdbx_seq_one_letter_code
_entity_poly.pdbx_strand_id
1 'polypeptide(L)'
;MPDAAEKRGGGRGFTLLWTSQAFSEFAYSTSLIVLPLLVLGITGSPSQAGIVGFVDAAAMLLAGLPAGAVADRYDRRTVMLWCEAALVAVFGGLAPRP
;
A
#
# COMPACT_ATOMS: atom_id res chain seq x y z
N MET A 1 -28.12 -25.04 -20.40
CA MET A 1 -28.16 -24.07 -19.30
C MET A 1 -27.05 -24.36 -18.32
N PRO A 2 -25.95 -23.59 -18.29
CA PRO A 2 -24.94 -23.68 -17.25
C PRO A 2 -25.04 -22.48 -16.29
N ASP A 3 -25.79 -22.62 -15.19
CA ASP A 3 -26.05 -21.53 -14.22
C ASP A 3 -25.69 -21.88 -12.76
N ALA A 4 -24.87 -22.90 -12.53
CA ALA A 4 -24.61 -23.39 -11.16
C ALA A 4 -23.19 -23.18 -10.61
N ALA A 5 -22.20 -22.81 -11.45
CA ALA A 5 -20.80 -22.72 -11.02
C ALA A 5 -20.33 -21.31 -10.64
N GLU A 6 -21.01 -20.25 -11.10
CA GLU A 6 -20.53 -18.86 -10.98
C GLU A 6 -20.82 -18.23 -9.59
N LYS A 7 -21.77 -18.77 -8.82
CA LYS A 7 -22.29 -18.11 -7.60
C LYS A 7 -21.57 -18.41 -6.28
N ARG A 8 -20.40 -19.06 -6.26
CA ARG A 8 -19.71 -19.43 -5.00
C ARG A 8 -18.42 -18.66 -4.68
N GLY A 9 -17.98 -17.75 -5.55
CA GLY A 9 -16.68 -17.07 -5.43
C GLY A 9 -16.70 -15.66 -4.79
N GLY A 10 -17.81 -14.93 -4.89
CA GLY A 10 -17.86 -13.50 -4.53
C GLY A 10 -17.55 -13.21 -3.06
N GLY A 11 -18.18 -13.94 -2.13
CA GLY A 11 -18.02 -13.70 -0.70
C GLY A 11 -16.60 -13.99 -0.18
N ARG A 12 -15.96 -15.07 -0.64
CA ARG A 12 -14.61 -15.44 -0.17
C ARG A 12 -13.52 -14.51 -0.71
N GLY A 13 -13.58 -14.16 -2.00
CA GLY A 13 -12.66 -13.20 -2.58
C GLY A 13 -12.82 -11.81 -1.95
N PHE A 14 -14.06 -11.39 -1.73
CA PHE A 14 -14.36 -10.13 -1.05
C PHE A 14 -13.89 -10.11 0.40
N THR A 15 -14.13 -11.16 1.19
CA THR A 15 -13.64 -11.24 2.58
C THR A 15 -12.11 -11.23 2.65
N LEU A 16 -11.43 -11.92 1.72
CA LEU A 16 -9.96 -11.90 1.68
C LEU A 16 -9.42 -10.50 1.34
N LEU A 17 -10.01 -9.83 0.35
CA LEU A 17 -9.66 -8.45 0.03
C LEU A 17 -9.93 -7.52 1.21
N TRP A 18 -11.10 -7.62 1.85
CA TRP A 18 -11.46 -6.77 2.98
C TRP A 18 -10.58 -6.96 4.21
N THR A 19 -10.26 -8.22 4.57
CA THR A 19 -9.42 -8.51 5.73
C THR A 19 -7.98 -8.04 5.51
N SER A 20 -7.44 -8.26 4.31
CA SER A 20 -6.11 -7.76 3.96
C SER A 20 -6.04 -6.23 3.92
N GLN A 21 -7.08 -5.55 3.38
CA GLN A 21 -7.16 -4.09 3.37
C GLN A 21 -7.30 -3.52 4.78
N ALA A 22 -8.19 -4.07 5.61
CA ALA A 22 -8.35 -3.63 6.99
C ALA A 22 -7.05 -3.80 7.80
N PHE A 23 -6.37 -4.93 7.62
CA PHE A 23 -5.07 -5.16 8.26
C PHE A 23 -3.99 -4.19 7.78
N SER A 24 -3.95 -3.90 6.47
CA SER A 24 -3.01 -2.95 5.89
C SER A 24 -3.22 -1.54 6.44
N GLU A 25 -4.47 -1.09 6.52
CA GLU A 25 -4.82 0.22 7.07
C GLU A 25 -4.47 0.32 8.57
N PHE A 26 -4.71 -0.76 9.32
CA PHE A 26 -4.32 -0.84 10.72
C PHE A 26 -2.79 -0.75 10.91
N ALA A 27 -2.03 -1.50 10.11
CA ALA A 27 -0.57 -1.47 10.14
C ALA A 27 -0.02 -0.10 9.74
N TYR A 28 -0.62 0.55 8.74
CA TYR A 28 -0.26 1.90 8.31
C TYR A 28 -0.53 2.92 9.42
N SER A 29 -1.74 2.92 10.00
CA SER A 29 -2.11 3.78 11.13
C SER A 29 -1.17 3.62 12.33
N THR A 30 -0.77 2.38 12.62
CA THR A 30 0.21 2.08 13.67
C THR A 30 1.58 2.69 13.33
N SER A 31 2.02 2.56 12.08
CA SER A 31 3.32 3.08 11.60
C SER A 31 3.41 4.60 11.68
N LEU A 32 2.30 5.32 11.44
CA LEU A 32 2.22 6.77 11.60
C LEU A 32 2.59 7.25 13.01
N ILE A 33 2.34 6.42 14.02
CA ILE A 33 2.68 6.72 15.42
C ILE A 33 4.05 6.15 15.78
N VAL A 34 4.31 4.91 15.39
CA VAL A 34 5.53 4.18 15.76
C VAL A 34 6.77 4.79 15.12
N LEU A 35 6.74 5.18 13.85
CA LEU A 35 7.93 5.69 13.15
C LEU A 35 8.44 7.01 13.75
N PRO A 36 7.63 8.06 13.97
CA PRO A 36 8.09 9.27 14.64
C PRO A 36 8.59 9.01 16.07
N LEU A 37 7.92 8.13 16.83
CA LEU A 37 8.36 7.78 18.19
C LEU A 37 9.67 6.99 18.20
N LEU A 38 9.87 6.11 17.23
CA LEU A 38 11.13 5.38 17.06
C LEU A 38 12.28 6.34 16.73
N VAL A 39 12.05 7.27 15.80
CA VAL A 39 13.02 8.32 15.46
C VAL A 39 13.32 9.18 16.67
N LEU A 40 12.30 9.60 17.41
CA LEU A 40 12.47 10.37 18.64
C LEU A 40 13.27 9.58 19.68
N GLY A 41 13.00 8.29 19.85
CA GLY A 41 13.72 7.42 20.79
C GLY A 41 15.19 7.20 20.42
N ILE A 42 15.50 7.11 19.13
CA ILE A 42 16.88 6.89 18.65
C ILE A 42 17.68 8.19 18.59
N THR A 43 17.05 9.29 18.15
CA THR A 43 17.74 10.57 17.89
C THR A 43 17.63 11.58 19.03
N GLY A 44 16.60 11.47 19.87
CA GLY A 44 16.25 12.47 20.89
C GLY A 44 15.68 13.78 20.34
N SER A 45 15.49 13.92 19.02
CA SER A 45 15.09 15.17 18.37
C SER A 45 13.63 15.17 17.90
N PRO A 46 12.75 15.99 18.48
CA PRO A 46 11.35 16.12 18.03
C PRO A 46 11.23 16.65 16.60
N SER A 47 12.19 17.47 16.16
CA SER A 47 12.20 18.02 14.80
C SER A 47 12.41 16.92 13.74
N GLN A 48 13.30 15.96 13.99
CA GLN A 48 13.54 14.85 13.08
C GLN A 48 12.34 13.89 13.03
N ALA A 49 11.71 13.62 14.17
CA ALA A 49 10.47 12.86 14.23
C ALA A 49 9.34 13.52 13.42
N GLY A 50 9.20 14.84 13.53
CA GLY A 50 8.24 15.62 12.75
C GLY A 50 8.51 15.59 11.25
N ILE A 51 9.78 15.65 10.83
CA ILE A 51 10.18 15.53 9.42
C ILE A 51 9.77 14.17 8.86
N VAL A 52 9.95 13.07 9.61
CA VAL A 52 9.54 11.74 9.13
C VAL A 52 8.04 11.67 8.87
N GLY A 53 7.21 12.20 9.78
CA GLY A 53 5.76 12.28 9.55
C GLY A 53 5.40 13.17 8.34
N PHE A 54 6.11 14.28 8.15
CA PHE A 54 5.91 15.14 6.97
C PHE A 54 6.28 14.44 5.66
N VAL A 55 7.39 13.72 5.63
CA VAL A 55 7.84 12.97 4.45
C VAL A 55 6.82 11.89 4.07
N ASP A 56 6.27 11.18 5.05
CA ASP A 56 5.22 10.18 4.82
C ASP A 56 3.96 10.81 4.20
N ALA A 57 3.46 11.91 4.79
CA ALA A 57 2.31 12.64 4.24
C ALA A 57 2.58 13.20 2.84
N ALA A 58 3.78 13.74 2.59
CA ALA A 58 4.19 14.24 1.29
C ALA A 58 4.26 13.10 0.26
N ALA A 59 4.82 11.95 0.62
CA ALA A 59 4.89 10.78 -0.25
C ALA A 59 3.47 10.28 -0.60
N MET A 60 2.57 10.21 0.37
CA MET A 60 1.15 9.89 0.15
C MET A 60 0.48 10.86 -0.80
N LEU A 61 0.70 12.17 -0.65
CA LEU A 61 0.11 13.17 -1.54
C LEU A 61 0.66 13.03 -2.97
N LEU A 62 1.98 12.94 -3.10
CA LEU A 62 2.68 12.87 -4.38
C LEU A 62 2.38 11.58 -5.14
N ALA A 63 2.21 10.46 -4.44
CA ALA A 63 1.86 9.17 -5.04
C ALA A 63 0.35 9.01 -5.22
N GLY A 64 -0.45 9.48 -4.26
CA GLY A 64 -1.91 9.31 -4.23
C GLY A 64 -2.62 10.12 -5.32
N LEU A 65 -2.18 11.35 -5.58
CA LEU A 65 -2.73 12.20 -6.65
C LEU A 65 -2.68 11.53 -8.05
N PRO A 66 -1.50 11.10 -8.54
CA PRO A 66 -1.43 10.39 -9.82
C PRO A 66 -2.09 9.01 -9.73
N ALA A 67 -1.99 8.30 -8.61
CA ALA A 67 -2.63 7.00 -8.44
C ALA A 67 -4.16 7.07 -8.60
N GLY A 68 -4.80 8.09 -8.02
CA GLY A 68 -6.24 8.33 -8.20
C GLY A 68 -6.60 8.63 -9.66
N ALA A 69 -5.85 9.54 -10.30
CA ALA A 69 -6.09 9.87 -11.71
C ALA A 69 -5.90 8.68 -12.66
N VAL A 70 -4.96 7.78 -12.37
CA VAL A 70 -4.76 6.53 -13.13
C VAL A 70 -5.87 5.52 -12.83
N ALA A 71 -6.24 5.34 -11.57
CA ALA A 71 -7.32 4.43 -11.17
C ALA A 71 -8.68 4.80 -11.77
N ASP A 72 -8.93 6.10 -11.99
CA ASP A 72 -10.17 6.60 -12.59
C ASP A 72 -10.21 6.44 -14.12
N ARG A 73 -9.04 6.35 -14.78
CA ARG A 73 -8.94 6.33 -16.24
C ARG A 73 -8.73 4.94 -16.84
N TYR A 74 -8.22 3.98 -16.08
CA TYR A 74 -7.85 2.66 -16.57
C TYR A 74 -8.59 1.54 -15.84
N ASP A 75 -8.78 0.41 -16.52
CA ASP A 75 -9.41 -0.77 -15.94
C ASP A 75 -8.64 -1.25 -14.69
N ARG A 76 -9.35 -1.44 -13.57
CA ARG A 76 -8.78 -1.80 -12.26
C ARG A 76 -7.82 -2.99 -12.33
N ARG A 77 -8.14 -3.98 -13.17
CA ARG A 77 -7.33 -5.19 -13.33
C ARG A 77 -5.97 -4.91 -13.96
N THR A 78 -5.94 -4.01 -14.94
CA THR A 78 -4.72 -3.59 -15.63
C THR A 78 -3.81 -2.80 -14.70
N VAL A 79 -4.37 -1.88 -13.92
CA VAL A 79 -3.62 -1.09 -12.93
C VAL A 79 -2.98 -2.00 -11.87
N MET A 80 -3.72 -2.99 -11.37
CA MET A 80 -3.24 -3.91 -10.35
C MET A 80 -2.07 -4.78 -10.86
N LEU A 81 -2.14 -5.27 -12.10
CA LEU A 81 -1.05 -6.01 -12.75
C LEU A 81 0.22 -5.18 -12.95
N TRP A 82 0.08 -3.91 -13.35
CA TRP A 82 1.22 -3.00 -13.48
C TRP A 82 1.85 -2.68 -12.13
N CYS A 83 1.05 -2.48 -11.08
CA CYS A 83 1.56 -2.31 -9.72
C CYS A 83 2.35 -3.52 -9.25
N GLU A 84 1.83 -4.74 -9.42
CA GLU A 84 2.56 -5.97 -9.08
C GLU A 84 3.85 -6.11 -9.88
N ALA A 85 3.82 -5.83 -11.19
CA ALA A 85 5.01 -5.88 -12.04
C ALA A 85 6.08 -4.86 -11.60
N ALA A 86 5.66 -3.63 -11.26
CA ALA A 86 6.56 -2.61 -10.76
C ALA A 86 7.15 -2.99 -9.39
N LEU A 87 6.32 -3.56 -8.50
CA LEU A 87 6.77 -4.05 -7.20
C LEU A 87 7.85 -5.14 -7.38
N VAL A 88 7.58 -6.15 -8.22
CA VAL A 88 8.54 -7.21 -8.52
C VAL A 88 9.82 -6.65 -9.15
N ALA A 89 9.72 -5.66 -10.04
CA ALA A 89 10.89 -5.04 -10.64
C ALA A 89 11.75 -4.27 -9.61
N VAL A 90 11.11 -3.53 -8.70
CA VAL A 90 11.81 -2.76 -7.66
C VAL A 90 12.51 -3.70 -6.68
N PHE A 91 11.80 -4.69 -6.13
CA PHE A 91 12.37 -5.62 -5.16
C PHE A 91 13.31 -6.64 -5.82
N GLY A 92 13.00 -7.09 -7.03
CA GLY A 92 13.88 -7.97 -7.82
C GLY A 92 15.13 -7.26 -8.30
N GLY A 93 15.07 -5.94 -8.56
CA GLY A 93 16.23 -5.12 -8.89
C GLY A 93 17.07 -4.74 -7.67
N LEU A 94 16.46 -4.66 -6.48
CA LEU A 94 17.13 -4.45 -5.20
C LEU A 94 17.77 -5.73 -4.64
N ALA A 95 17.35 -6.91 -5.11
CA ALA A 95 17.98 -8.16 -4.76
C ALA A 95 19.49 -8.05 -5.08
N PRO A 96 20.39 -8.26 -4.09
CA PRO A 96 21.82 -8.13 -4.33
C PRO A 96 22.21 -9.08 -5.45
N ARG A 97 22.76 -8.50 -6.52
CA ARG A 97 23.37 -9.27 -7.60
C ARG A 97 24.52 -10.05 -6.97
N PRO A 98 24.61 -11.39 -7.17
CA PRO A 98 25.63 -12.23 -6.54
C PRO A 98 27.04 -11.82 -6.97
#